data_AF-A0A3G6IZG8-F1
#
_entry.id   AF-A0A3G6IZG8-F1
#
_cell.length_a   1.000
_cell.length_b   1.000
_cell.length_c   1.000
_cell.angle_alpha   90.00
_cell.angle_beta   90.00
_cell.angle_gamma   90.00
#
_symmetry.space_group_name_H-M   'P 1'
#
loop_
_entity.id
_entity.type
_entity.pdbx_description
1 polymer ?
#
loop_
_entity_poly.entity_id
_entity_poly.type
_entity_poly.pdbx_seq_one_letter_code
_entity_poly.pdbx_strand_id
1 'polypeptide(L)'
;MPRSPITRTVRQTLIVDILQQNRVHSQMELSELLEEKGVQITQGTLSRDLDELGARKFRPEGGRGYYVIGAEEVSLAETAGVREKLRKMLDELLVSIDHSANMAVLRTPPGAAPFLASFIDRVGMEEVVGTIAGDDTVFVLARDPLNGKDLITRMTQREFEALPQDIYHER
;
A
#
# COMPACT_ATOMS: atom_id res chain seq x y z
N MET A 1 15.35 -32.69 -21.28
CA MET A 1 15.44 -32.14 -22.67
C MET A 1 16.22 -30.83 -22.62
N PRO A 2 17.12 -30.53 -23.56
CA PRO A 2 17.82 -29.26 -23.55
C PRO A 2 16.82 -28.15 -23.89
N ARG A 3 16.53 -27.27 -22.93
CA ARG A 3 15.69 -26.09 -23.11
C ARG A 3 16.43 -25.11 -24.03
N SER A 4 15.79 -24.68 -25.12
CA SER A 4 16.42 -23.80 -26.11
C SER A 4 16.87 -22.48 -25.47
N PRO A 5 18.00 -21.90 -25.91
CA PRO A 5 18.47 -20.63 -25.40
C PRO A 5 17.47 -19.53 -25.74
N ILE A 6 16.91 -18.88 -24.72
CA ILE A 6 15.98 -17.77 -24.90
C ILE A 6 16.76 -16.49 -25.21
N THR A 7 16.19 -15.61 -26.04
CA THR A 7 16.84 -14.34 -26.37
C THR A 7 16.81 -13.39 -25.17
N ARG A 8 17.78 -12.48 -25.09
CA ARG A 8 17.86 -11.47 -24.01
C ARG A 8 16.57 -10.67 -23.87
N THR A 9 15.97 -10.22 -24.97
CA THR A 9 14.73 -9.45 -24.96
C THR A 9 13.58 -10.23 -24.32
N VAL A 10 13.36 -11.49 -24.74
CA VAL A 10 12.29 -12.33 -24.16
C VAL A 10 12.54 -12.58 -22.68
N ARG A 11 13.81 -12.79 -22.28
CA ARG A 11 14.17 -12.95 -20.87
C ARG A 11 13.86 -11.71 -20.04
N GLN A 12 14.22 -10.54 -20.54
CA GLN A 12 13.99 -9.27 -19.85
C GLN A 12 12.50 -8.97 -19.73
N THR A 13 11.70 -9.25 -20.77
CA THR A 13 10.23 -9.18 -20.69
C THR A 13 9.67 -10.09 -19.59
N LEU A 14 10.13 -11.34 -19.52
CA LEU A 14 9.69 -12.27 -18.47
C LEU A 14 10.10 -11.81 -17.07
N ILE A 15 11.30 -11.22 -16.92
CA ILE A 15 11.74 -10.64 -15.64
C ILE A 15 10.80 -9.50 -15.23
N VAL A 16 10.47 -8.58 -16.14
CA VAL A 16 9.52 -7.49 -15.88
C VAL A 16 8.16 -8.04 -15.45
N ASP A 17 7.60 -8.97 -16.22
CA ASP A 17 6.30 -9.58 -15.92
C ASP A 17 6.28 -10.24 -14.52
N ILE A 18 7.34 -10.96 -14.17
CA ILE A 18 7.46 -11.61 -12.85
C ILE A 18 7.49 -10.55 -11.74
N LEU A 19 8.30 -9.49 -11.90
CA LEU A 19 8.44 -8.44 -10.89
C LEU A 19 7.16 -7.60 -10.73
N GLN A 20 6.35 -7.47 -11.78
CA GLN A 20 5.05 -6.80 -11.72
C GLN A 20 3.97 -7.66 -11.05
N GLN A 21 4.05 -8.98 -11.16
CA GLN A 21 3.05 -9.91 -10.62
C GLN A 21 3.40 -10.41 -9.21
N ASN A 22 4.67 -10.32 -8.79
CA ASN A 22 5.17 -10.93 -7.56
C ASN A 22 6.10 -10.00 -6.79
N ARG A 23 6.06 -10.06 -5.46
CA ARG A 23 7.05 -9.36 -4.61
C ARG A 23 8.31 -10.20 -4.47
N VAL A 24 9.24 -10.04 -5.42
CA VAL A 24 10.47 -10.84 -5.42
C VAL A 24 11.55 -10.23 -4.52
N HIS A 25 11.91 -10.93 -3.46
CA HIS A 25 12.81 -10.47 -2.40
C HIS A 25 14.29 -10.78 -2.65
N SER A 26 14.61 -11.68 -3.58
CA SER A 26 15.99 -12.05 -3.91
C SER A 26 16.17 -12.48 -5.37
N GLN A 27 17.40 -12.43 -5.88
CA GLN A 27 17.69 -12.95 -7.23
C GLN A 27 17.55 -14.48 -7.30
N MET A 28 17.73 -15.18 -6.17
CA MET A 28 17.54 -16.63 -6.09
C MET A 28 16.07 -16.98 -6.33
N GLU A 29 15.17 -16.29 -5.62
CA GLU A 29 13.72 -16.40 -5.81
C GLU A 29 13.28 -16.01 -7.24
N LEU A 30 13.85 -14.95 -7.82
CA LEU A 30 13.59 -14.60 -9.22
C LEU A 30 14.04 -15.71 -10.18
N SER A 31 15.19 -16.34 -9.89
CA SER A 31 15.68 -17.47 -10.67
C SER A 31 14.73 -18.66 -10.60
N GLU A 32 14.24 -19.00 -9.40
CA GLU A 32 13.27 -20.09 -9.19
C GLU A 32 11.99 -19.86 -10.02
N LEU A 33 11.43 -18.65 -9.96
CA LEU A 33 10.23 -18.27 -10.75
C LEU A 33 10.47 -18.33 -12.27
N LEU A 34 11.68 -18.00 -12.72
CA LEU A 34 12.06 -18.15 -14.11
C LEU A 34 12.21 -19.62 -14.50
N GLU A 35 12.75 -20.47 -13.63
CA GLU A 35 12.88 -21.91 -13.86
C GLU A 35 11.53 -22.61 -14.00
N GLU A 36 10.55 -22.22 -13.18
CA GLU A 36 9.15 -22.64 -13.27
C GLU A 36 8.54 -22.31 -14.64
N LYS A 37 8.90 -21.14 -15.21
CA LYS A 37 8.52 -20.73 -16.56
C LYS A 37 9.40 -21.34 -17.67
N GLY A 38 10.28 -22.26 -17.33
CA GLY A 38 11.11 -22.96 -18.30
C GLY A 38 12.43 -22.27 -18.67
N VAL A 39 12.84 -21.24 -17.93
CA VAL A 39 14.00 -20.40 -18.22
C VAL A 39 15.09 -20.61 -17.18
N GLN A 40 16.19 -21.25 -17.57
CA GLN A 40 17.37 -21.40 -16.71
C GLN A 40 18.42 -20.36 -17.04
N ILE A 41 18.82 -19.58 -16.04
CA ILE A 41 19.79 -18.50 -16.19
C ILE A 41 20.77 -18.49 -15.02
N THR A 42 21.98 -17.99 -15.25
CA THR A 42 22.96 -17.84 -14.18
C THR A 42 22.71 -16.56 -13.40
N GLN A 43 23.13 -16.54 -12.13
CA GLN A 43 23.02 -15.35 -11.28
C GLN A 43 23.72 -14.12 -11.92
N GLY A 44 24.87 -14.31 -12.56
CA GLY A 44 25.57 -13.21 -13.26
C GLY A 44 24.81 -12.65 -14.46
N THR A 45 24.02 -13.49 -15.16
CA THR A 45 23.15 -13.02 -16.25
C THR A 45 21.95 -12.25 -15.67
N LEU A 46 21.33 -12.81 -14.63
CA LEU A 46 20.18 -12.19 -13.97
C LEU A 46 20.53 -10.82 -13.35
N SER A 47 21.69 -10.71 -12.72
CA SER A 47 22.17 -9.44 -12.17
C SER A 47 22.31 -8.38 -13.26
N ARG A 48 22.93 -8.73 -14.40
CA ARG A 48 23.08 -7.80 -15.53
C ARG A 48 21.75 -7.38 -16.12
N ASP A 49 20.81 -8.32 -16.30
CA ASP A 49 19.48 -7.97 -16.81
C ASP A 49 18.72 -7.04 -15.84
N LEU A 50 18.80 -7.28 -14.53
CA LEU A 50 18.21 -6.38 -13.52
C LEU A 50 18.83 -4.98 -13.57
N ASP A 51 20.16 -4.88 -13.68
CA ASP A 51 20.88 -3.61 -13.78
C ASP A 51 20.46 -2.85 -15.06
N GLU A 52 20.40 -3.54 -16.19
CA GLU A 52 20.00 -2.96 -17.48
C GLU A 52 18.52 -2.55 -17.53
N LEU A 53 17.65 -3.29 -16.85
CA LEU A 53 16.24 -2.95 -16.67
C LEU A 53 16.04 -1.80 -15.66
N GLY A 54 17.09 -1.38 -14.96
CA GLY A 54 17.00 -0.38 -13.90
C GLY A 54 16.21 -0.86 -12.69
N ALA A 55 16.15 -2.18 -12.47
CA ALA A 55 15.48 -2.78 -11.34
C ALA A 55 16.20 -2.40 -10.04
N ARG A 56 15.44 -1.87 -9.07
CA ARG A 56 15.97 -1.46 -7.77
C ARG A 56 15.30 -2.23 -6.65
N LYS A 57 16.06 -2.49 -5.58
CA LYS A 57 15.52 -3.11 -4.38
C LYS A 57 14.84 -2.06 -3.52
N PHE A 58 13.53 -1.96 -3.63
CA PHE A 58 12.71 -1.12 -2.77
C PHE A 58 12.61 -1.75 -1.38
N ARG A 59 12.77 -0.92 -0.34
CA ARG A 59 12.62 -1.34 1.07
C ARG A 59 11.53 -0.47 1.71
N PRO A 60 10.30 -0.98 1.88
CA PRO A 60 9.32 -0.29 2.69
C PRO A 60 9.78 -0.26 4.15
N GLU A 61 9.52 0.83 4.87
CA GLU A 61 9.84 0.90 6.31
C GLU A 61 9.15 -0.25 7.07
N GLY A 62 9.92 -1.05 7.79
CA GLY A 62 9.44 -2.20 8.56
C GLY A 62 9.12 -3.46 7.74
N GLY A 63 9.32 -3.46 6.41
CA GLY A 63 9.05 -4.61 5.55
C GLY A 63 10.29 -5.19 4.87
N ARG A 64 10.14 -6.40 4.31
CA ARG A 64 11.20 -7.06 3.54
C ARG A 64 11.31 -6.41 2.16
N GLY A 65 12.52 -5.97 1.79
CA GLY A 65 12.73 -5.33 0.49
C GLY A 65 12.55 -6.29 -0.69
N TYR A 66 12.09 -5.76 -1.81
CA TYR A 66 11.81 -6.49 -3.05
C TYR A 66 12.19 -5.67 -4.29
N TYR A 67 12.34 -6.31 -5.44
CA TYR A 67 12.70 -5.66 -6.70
C TYR A 67 11.51 -4.98 -7.37
N VAL A 68 11.72 -3.79 -7.94
CA VAL A 68 10.76 -2.99 -8.72
C VAL A 68 11.47 -2.30 -9.89
N ILE A 69 10.77 -1.96 -10.97
CA ILE A 69 11.34 -1.36 -12.18
C ILE A 69 10.80 0.06 -12.41
N GLY A 70 11.69 1.02 -12.65
CA GLY A 70 11.26 2.40 -12.94
C GLY A 70 10.81 3.21 -11.72
N ALA A 71 10.58 4.51 -11.92
CA ALA A 71 10.28 5.45 -10.85
C ALA A 71 8.81 5.37 -10.39
N GLU A 72 7.87 5.17 -11.31
CA GLU A 72 6.44 5.09 -10.99
C GLU A 72 6.11 3.86 -10.14
N GLU A 73 6.71 2.69 -10.43
CA GLU A 73 6.47 1.47 -9.63
C GLU A 73 7.05 1.60 -8.21
N VAL A 74 8.17 2.33 -8.04
CA VAL A 74 8.70 2.69 -6.72
C VAL A 74 7.71 3.59 -5.99
N SER A 75 7.21 4.65 -6.63
CA SER A 75 6.23 5.55 -6.01
C SER A 75 4.91 4.86 -5.66
N LEU A 76 4.44 3.93 -6.50
CA LEU A 76 3.27 3.09 -6.21
C LEU A 76 3.52 2.15 -5.04
N ALA A 77 4.70 1.53 -4.98
CA ALA A 77 5.12 0.66 -3.87
C ALA A 77 5.28 1.42 -2.54
N GLU A 78 5.83 2.64 -2.59
CA GLU A 78 5.93 3.57 -1.47
C GLU A 78 4.54 3.97 -0.97
N THR A 79 3.66 4.39 -1.88
CA THR A 79 2.28 4.74 -1.57
C THR A 79 1.53 3.56 -0.95
N ALA A 80 1.71 2.35 -1.49
CA ALA A 80 1.14 1.14 -0.93
C ALA A 80 1.66 0.84 0.50
N GLY A 81 2.96 1.04 0.74
CA GLY A 81 3.55 0.89 2.07
C GLY A 81 3.05 1.93 3.08
N VAL A 82 2.87 3.18 2.63
CA VAL A 82 2.33 4.27 3.45
C VAL A 82 0.84 4.04 3.76
N ARG A 83 0.04 3.59 2.79
CA ARG A 83 -1.37 3.21 3.00
C ARG A 83 -1.52 2.04 3.98
N GLU A 84 -0.63 1.04 3.92
CA GLU A 84 -0.63 -0.06 4.90
C GLU A 84 -0.33 0.42 6.33
N LYS A 85 0.58 1.38 6.50
CA LYS A 85 0.83 1.97 7.83
C LYS A 85 -0.38 2.75 8.35
N LEU A 86 -1.05 3.51 7.49
CA LEU A 86 -2.29 4.20 7.85
C LEU A 86 -3.33 3.19 8.34
N ARG A 87 -3.52 2.10 7.61
CA ARG A 87 -4.45 1.04 8.00
C ARG A 87 -4.12 0.47 9.38
N LYS A 88 -2.85 0.16 9.65
CA LYS A 88 -2.43 -0.34 10.98
C LYS A 88 -2.68 0.66 12.09
N MET A 89 -2.42 1.94 11.84
CA MET A 89 -2.68 3.00 12.82
C MET A 89 -4.17 3.18 13.08
N LEU A 90 -5.01 3.08 12.05
CA LEU A 90 -6.46 3.06 12.19
C LEU A 90 -6.90 1.84 13.00
N ASP A 91 -6.38 0.64 12.70
CA ASP A 91 -6.70 -0.57 13.47
C ASP A 91 -6.32 -0.45 14.96
N GLU A 92 -5.32 0.35 15.31
CA GLU A 92 -4.84 0.56 16.69
C GLU A 92 -5.62 1.67 17.44
N LEU A 93 -5.90 2.79 16.79
CA LEU A 93 -6.42 3.99 17.44
C LEU A 93 -7.92 4.24 17.23
N LEU A 94 -8.56 3.54 16.31
CA LEU A 94 -9.96 3.78 15.97
C LEU A 94 -10.90 3.07 16.95
N VAL A 95 -11.67 3.85 17.70
CA VAL A 95 -12.72 3.34 18.60
C VAL A 95 -14.02 3.16 17.85
N SER A 96 -14.38 4.14 17.02
CA SER A 96 -15.58 4.09 16.17
C SER A 96 -15.45 5.02 14.97
N ILE A 97 -16.34 4.84 14.00
CA ILE A 97 -16.41 5.63 12.78
C ILE A 97 -17.86 5.97 12.45
N ASP A 98 -18.05 7.14 11.87
CA ASP A 98 -19.31 7.57 11.29
C ASP A 98 -19.03 8.48 10.07
N HIS A 99 -20.06 8.87 9.34
CA HIS A 99 -19.93 9.78 8.20
C HIS A 99 -21.19 10.61 7.99
N SER A 100 -21.02 11.76 7.37
CA SER A 100 -22.11 12.58 6.86
C SER A 100 -21.66 13.32 5.62
N ALA A 101 -22.45 13.21 4.54
CA ALA A 101 -22.11 13.79 3.24
C ALA A 101 -20.66 13.45 2.83
N ASN A 102 -19.83 14.46 2.56
CA ASN A 102 -18.41 14.33 2.20
C ASN A 102 -17.45 14.24 3.39
N MET A 103 -17.94 14.00 4.60
CA MET A 103 -17.11 14.01 5.81
C MET A 103 -17.13 12.66 6.51
N ALA A 104 -15.94 12.12 6.78
CA ALA A 104 -15.75 10.99 7.68
C ALA A 104 -15.45 11.50 9.10
N VAL A 105 -15.96 10.80 10.10
CA VAL A 105 -15.76 11.10 11.52
C VAL A 105 -15.11 9.88 12.15
N LEU A 106 -13.90 10.06 12.67
CA LEU A 106 -13.11 9.01 13.31
C LEU A 106 -13.04 9.29 14.81
N ARG A 107 -13.44 8.34 15.65
CA ARG A 107 -13.29 8.43 17.11
C ARG A 107 -12.07 7.67 17.57
N THR A 108 -11.35 8.23 18.52
CA THR A 108 -10.13 7.65 19.11
C THR A 108 -10.25 7.62 20.63
N PRO A 109 -9.31 6.98 21.36
CA PRO A 109 -9.16 7.23 22.78
C PRO A 109 -8.87 8.72 23.06
N PRO A 110 -9.12 9.20 24.30
CA PRO A 110 -8.81 10.56 24.70
C PRO A 110 -7.36 10.96 24.40
N GLY A 111 -7.17 12.15 23.86
CA GLY A 111 -5.87 12.72 23.49
C GLY A 111 -5.20 12.15 22.22
N ALA A 112 -5.79 11.14 21.56
CA ALA A 112 -5.16 10.48 20.40
C ALA A 112 -5.55 11.09 19.04
N ALA A 113 -6.61 11.90 18.97
CA ALA A 113 -7.13 12.42 17.71
C ALA A 113 -6.14 13.34 16.96
N PRO A 114 -5.42 14.29 17.60
CA PRO A 114 -4.46 15.13 16.89
C PRO A 114 -3.31 14.34 16.26
N PHE A 115 -2.89 13.25 16.92
CA PHE A 115 -1.85 12.38 16.38
C PHE A 115 -2.33 11.64 15.14
N LEU A 116 -3.54 11.06 15.18
CA LEU A 116 -4.14 10.38 14.04
C LEU A 116 -4.34 11.34 12.85
N ALA A 117 -4.86 12.53 13.09
CA ALA A 117 -5.07 13.55 12.05
C ALA A 117 -3.75 13.96 11.37
N SER A 118 -2.72 14.26 12.17
CA SER A 118 -1.37 14.56 11.67
C SER A 118 -0.79 13.43 10.83
N PHE A 119 -1.07 12.18 11.20
CA PHE A 119 -0.64 11.04 10.40
C PHE A 119 -1.39 10.95 9.06
N ILE A 120 -2.71 11.11 9.06
CA ILE A 120 -3.54 11.13 7.83
C ILE A 120 -3.04 12.21 6.87
N ASP A 121 -2.78 13.43 7.36
CA ASP A 121 -2.28 14.53 6.54
C ASP A 121 -0.91 14.21 5.91
N ARG A 122 -0.02 13.54 6.63
CA ARG A 122 1.32 13.13 6.14
C ARG A 122 1.26 12.02 5.10
N VAL A 123 0.27 11.14 5.16
CA VAL A 123 0.06 10.07 4.17
C VAL A 123 -0.27 10.69 2.80
N GLY A 124 -0.87 11.88 2.78
CA GLY A 124 -1.06 12.66 1.55
C GLY A 124 -2.01 12.00 0.55
N MET A 125 -3.11 11.40 1.03
CA MET A 125 -4.12 10.79 0.17
C MET A 125 -4.79 11.84 -0.72
N GLU A 126 -4.78 11.63 -2.04
CA GLU A 126 -5.43 12.54 -3.00
C GLU A 126 -6.93 12.70 -2.72
N GLU A 127 -7.56 11.66 -2.19
CA GLU A 127 -8.96 11.62 -1.80
C GLU A 127 -9.30 12.49 -0.59
N VAL A 128 -8.31 12.96 0.17
CA VAL A 128 -8.49 13.79 1.37
C VAL A 128 -8.22 15.25 1.01
N VAL A 129 -9.15 16.13 1.37
CA VAL A 129 -8.96 17.58 1.30
C VAL A 129 -8.17 18.09 2.50
N GLY A 130 -8.48 17.55 3.69
CA GLY A 130 -7.76 17.82 4.93
C GLY A 130 -8.45 17.22 6.14
N THR A 131 -7.83 17.39 7.31
CA THR A 131 -8.35 16.92 8.59
C THR A 131 -8.51 18.04 9.62
N ILE A 132 -9.43 17.86 10.57
CA ILE A 132 -9.57 18.70 11.77
C ILE A 132 -9.71 17.75 12.97
N ALA A 133 -8.86 17.92 13.99
CA ALA A 133 -8.90 17.12 15.20
C ALA A 133 -9.39 17.93 16.41
N GLY A 134 -10.26 17.30 17.21
CA GLY A 134 -10.46 17.62 18.62
C GLY A 134 -9.53 16.78 19.50
N ASP A 135 -10.01 16.39 20.68
CA ASP A 135 -9.25 15.54 21.61
C ASP A 135 -9.36 14.04 21.27
N ASP A 136 -10.59 13.58 20.99
CA ASP A 136 -10.94 12.17 20.77
C ASP A 136 -11.69 11.94 19.44
N THR A 137 -11.75 12.97 18.59
CA THR A 137 -12.52 12.97 17.35
C THR A 137 -11.75 13.65 16.23
N VAL A 138 -11.68 13.02 15.06
CA VAL A 138 -11.11 13.57 13.82
C VAL A 138 -12.20 13.68 12.76
N PHE A 139 -12.37 14.86 12.20
CA PHE A 139 -13.10 15.07 10.96
C PHE A 139 -12.14 14.98 9.78
N VAL A 140 -12.50 14.17 8.78
CA VAL A 140 -11.73 14.03 7.54
C VAL A 140 -12.64 14.41 6.38
N LEU A 141 -12.26 15.47 5.66
CA LEU A 141 -13.02 15.97 4.51
C LEU A 141 -12.60 15.21 3.25
N ALA A 142 -13.54 14.48 2.65
CA ALA A 142 -13.36 13.83 1.36
C ALA A 142 -13.38 14.85 0.22
N ARG A 143 -12.57 14.58 -0.80
CA ARG A 143 -12.56 15.33 -2.04
C ARG A 143 -13.67 14.84 -2.95
N ASP A 144 -14.42 15.79 -3.53
CA ASP A 144 -15.45 15.48 -4.51
C ASP A 144 -14.90 14.59 -5.65
N PRO A 145 -15.68 13.59 -6.12
CA PRO A 145 -17.08 13.31 -5.77
C PRO A 145 -17.26 12.32 -4.61
N LEU A 146 -16.21 12.00 -3.85
CA LEU A 146 -16.28 10.99 -2.79
C LEU A 146 -17.10 11.49 -1.61
N ASN A 147 -17.91 10.59 -1.04
CA ASN A 147 -18.55 10.81 0.24
C ASN A 147 -17.69 10.25 1.40
N GLY A 148 -18.05 10.58 2.64
CA GLY A 148 -17.33 10.14 3.83
C GLY A 148 -17.30 8.62 4.01
N LYS A 149 -18.35 7.91 3.57
CA LYS A 149 -18.40 6.44 3.59
C LYS A 149 -17.37 5.84 2.64
N ASP A 150 -17.32 6.36 1.41
CA ASP A 150 -16.36 5.90 0.41
C ASP A 150 -14.93 6.12 0.88
N LEU A 151 -14.68 7.27 1.51
CA LEU A 151 -13.38 7.60 2.07
C LEU A 151 -12.98 6.62 3.18
N ILE A 152 -13.88 6.32 4.13
CA ILE A 152 -13.65 5.33 5.19
C ILE A 152 -13.31 3.97 4.60
N THR A 153 -14.06 3.50 3.60
CA THR A 153 -13.78 2.23 2.93
C THR A 153 -12.40 2.22 2.29
N ARG A 154 -11.97 3.33 1.66
CA ARG A 154 -10.63 3.46 1.10
C ARG A 154 -9.52 3.47 2.15
N MET A 155 -9.74 4.13 3.29
CA MET A 155 -8.76 4.23 4.38
C MET A 155 -8.60 2.91 5.14
N THR A 156 -9.68 2.16 5.31
CA THR A 156 -9.69 0.92 6.12
C THR A 156 -9.56 -0.36 5.29
N GLN A 157 -9.93 -0.31 4.00
CA GLN A 157 -10.13 -1.48 3.12
C GLN A 157 -11.12 -2.50 3.71
N ARG A 158 -12.13 -2.03 4.45
CA ARG A 158 -13.21 -2.84 5.01
C ARG A 158 -14.56 -2.29 4.56
N GLU A 159 -15.53 -3.18 4.36
CA GLU A 159 -16.93 -2.78 4.25
C GLU A 159 -17.46 -2.40 5.63
N PHE A 160 -18.24 -1.34 5.65
CA PHE A 160 -18.72 -0.69 6.86
C PHE A 160 -19.88 -1.46 7.49
N GLU A 161 -19.79 -1.72 8.80
CA GLU A 161 -20.96 -1.93 9.66
C GLU A 161 -21.08 -0.72 10.57
N ALA A 162 -22.20 0.00 10.45
CA ALA A 162 -22.54 1.08 11.38
C ALA A 162 -22.62 0.50 12.79
N LEU A 163 -21.99 1.14 13.78
CA LEU A 163 -22.32 0.82 15.16
C LEU A 163 -23.78 1.24 15.42
N PRO A 164 -24.57 0.40 16.12
CA PRO A 164 -25.90 0.79 16.57
C PRO A 164 -25.86 2.12 17.33
N GLN A 165 -26.81 3.02 17.05
CA GLN A 165 -26.89 4.35 17.68
C GLN A 165 -27.06 4.28 19.21
N ASP A 166 -27.40 3.10 19.73
CA ASP A 166 -27.75 2.81 21.10
C ASP A 166 -26.55 2.91 22.08
N ILE A 167 -25.31 2.90 21.57
CA ILE A 167 -24.09 3.01 22.40
C ILE A 167 -23.88 4.44 22.93
N TYR A 168 -24.55 5.44 22.36
CA TYR A 168 -24.38 6.85 22.77
C TYR A 168 -25.25 7.27 23.97
N HIS A 169 -26.06 6.37 24.55
CA HIS A 169 -27.01 6.71 25.62
C HIS A 169 -26.57 6.41 27.06
N GLU A 170 -25.34 5.96 27.31
CA GLU A 170 -24.82 5.80 28.68
C GLU A 170 -23.54 6.61 28.90
N ARG A 171 -23.68 7.92 29.14
CA ARG A 171 -22.82 8.72 30.05
C ARG A 171 -23.58 9.88 30.66
#